data_AF-K8X722-F1
#
_entry.id   AF-K8X722-F1
#
_cell.length_a   1.000
_cell.length_b   1.000
_cell.length_c   1.000
_cell.angle_alpha   90.00
_cell.angle_beta   90.00
_cell.angle_gamma   90.00
#
_symmetry.space_group_name_H-M   'P 1'
#
loop_
_entity.id
_entity.type
_entity.pdbx_description
1 polymer ?
#
loop_
_entity_poly.entity_id
_entity_poly.type
_entity_poly.pdbx_seq_one_letter_code
_entity_poly.pdbx_strand_id
1 'polypeptide(L)'
;MRSAAAAEESLETVLGSSMRRIGACLSVPLVVDGTVPGELVGSFNVYSDRGEAFDPFDETLMRLPTTAAAAAISKARRWQAVGETIAQLEVVLGSRAEIDQAKVC
;
A
#
# COMPACT_ATOMS: atom_id res chain seq x y z
N MET A 1 38.25 10.57 39.34
CA MET A 1 37.13 9.63 39.56
C MET A 1 35.82 10.19 38.96
N ARG A 2 35.84 10.49 37.64
CA ARG A 2 34.70 10.91 36.80
C ARG A 2 34.99 10.37 35.40
N SER A 3 34.76 9.07 35.13
CA SER A 3 34.97 8.50 33.78
C SER A 3 34.42 7.08 33.57
N ALA A 4 33.28 6.71 34.16
CA ALA A 4 32.72 5.35 33.91
C ALA A 4 31.18 5.28 33.84
N ALA A 5 30.47 6.42 33.76
CA ALA A 5 29.00 6.44 33.70
C ALA A 5 28.44 6.75 32.29
N ALA A 6 29.30 7.02 31.31
CA ALA A 6 28.87 7.51 29.98
C ALA A 6 28.94 6.45 28.86
N ALA A 7 29.29 5.20 29.17
CA ALA A 7 29.55 4.17 28.15
C ALA A 7 28.68 2.91 28.27
N GLU A 8 27.85 2.75 29.31
CA GLU A 8 27.03 1.55 29.50
C GLU A 8 25.56 1.73 29.08
N GLU A 9 25.05 2.95 28.94
CA GLU A 9 23.65 3.20 28.54
C GLU A 9 23.45 3.22 27.01
N SER A 10 24.48 2.84 26.24
CA SER A 10 24.39 2.69 24.77
C SER A 10 24.13 1.24 24.32
N LEU A 11 23.92 0.30 25.26
CA LEU A 11 23.76 -1.13 24.94
C LEU A 11 22.32 -1.68 25.08
N GLU A 12 21.32 -0.85 25.40
CA GLU A 12 19.89 -1.24 25.43
C GLU A 12 19.10 -0.82 24.18
N THR A 13 19.77 -0.24 23.18
CA THR A 13 19.11 0.40 22.02
C THR A 13 18.57 -0.60 20.97
N VAL A 14 18.56 -1.93 21.21
CA VAL A 14 18.24 -2.92 20.14
C VAL A 14 17.31 -4.11 20.54
N LEU A 15 16.79 -4.23 21.78
CA LEU A 15 16.06 -5.45 22.20
C LEU A 15 14.63 -5.31 22.77
N GLY A 16 13.98 -4.15 22.66
CA GLY A 16 12.58 -4.01 23.08
C GLY A 16 11.73 -3.33 22.02
N SER A 17 10.99 -4.08 21.21
CA SER A 17 9.88 -3.46 20.46
C SER A 17 8.84 -3.03 21.50
N SER A 18 8.93 -1.78 21.97
CA SER A 18 7.94 -1.17 22.85
C SER A 18 6.58 -1.33 22.20
N MET A 19 5.74 -2.24 22.72
CA MET A 19 4.34 -2.35 22.32
C MET A 19 3.67 -1.03 22.64
N ARG A 20 3.62 -0.14 21.65
CA ARG A 20 2.98 1.16 21.79
C ARG A 20 1.48 0.89 21.87
N ARG A 21 0.90 1.20 23.03
CA ARG A 21 -0.54 1.03 23.25
C ARG A 21 -1.29 1.85 22.20
N ILE A 22 -2.24 1.22 21.51
CA ILE A 22 -3.19 1.93 20.65
C ILE A 22 -4.29 2.45 21.57
N GLY A 23 -4.37 3.76 21.72
CA GLY A 23 -5.40 4.47 22.47
C GLY A 23 -6.62 4.81 21.61
N ALA A 24 -6.43 5.08 20.32
CA ALA A 24 -7.49 5.36 19.37
C ALA A 24 -7.13 4.91 17.94
N CYS A 25 -8.16 4.64 17.14
CA CYS A 25 -8.03 4.28 15.73
C CYS A 25 -9.10 5.01 14.90
N LEU A 26 -8.70 5.60 13.78
CA LEU A 26 -9.60 6.12 12.76
C LEU A 26 -9.41 5.28 11.49
N SER A 27 -10.48 4.62 11.05
CA SER A 27 -10.46 3.73 9.88
C SER A 27 -11.38 4.29 8.80
N VAL A 28 -10.83 4.46 7.60
CA VAL A 28 -11.60 4.94 6.45
C VAL A 28 -11.53 3.93 5.31
N PRO A 29 -12.69 3.43 4.82
CA PRO A 29 -12.70 2.47 3.73
C PRO A 29 -12.16 3.10 2.44
N LEU A 30 -11.33 2.34 1.72
CA LEU A 30 -10.87 2.69 0.38
C LEU A 30 -11.79 2.03 -0.62
N VAL A 31 -12.63 2.85 -1.25
CA VAL A 31 -13.59 2.44 -2.26
C VAL A 31 -13.11 2.97 -3.61
N VAL A 32 -13.05 2.11 -4.61
CA VAL A 32 -12.55 2.45 -5.95
C VAL A 32 -13.56 2.13 -7.03
N ASP A 33 -13.41 2.79 -8.17
CA ASP A 33 -14.09 2.40 -9.40
C ASP A 33 -13.25 1.33 -10.10
N GLY A 34 -13.69 0.07 -9.97
CA GLY A 34 -13.05 -1.12 -10.53
C GLY A 34 -13.98 -1.84 -11.52
N THR A 35 -13.99 -3.17 -11.47
CA THR A 35 -14.91 -4.00 -12.28
C THR A 35 -16.37 -3.75 -11.90
N VAL A 36 -16.60 -3.39 -10.64
CA VAL A 36 -17.88 -2.95 -10.09
C VAL A 36 -17.71 -1.53 -9.53
N PRO A 37 -18.68 -0.62 -9.77
CA PRO A 37 -18.69 0.68 -9.10
C PRO A 37 -18.77 0.50 -7.58
N GLY A 38 -17.95 1.23 -6.83
CA GLY A 38 -17.97 1.16 -5.38
C GLY A 38 -17.29 -0.09 -4.79
N GLU A 39 -16.29 -0.66 -5.47
CA GLU A 39 -15.53 -1.81 -4.96
C GLU A 39 -14.71 -1.42 -3.73
N LEU A 40 -14.95 -2.08 -2.58
CA LEU A 40 -14.10 -1.94 -1.40
C LEU A 40 -12.79 -2.71 -1.60
N VAL A 41 -11.67 -1.99 -1.67
CA VAL A 41 -10.33 -2.59 -1.87
C VAL A 41 -9.47 -2.62 -0.62
N GLY A 42 -9.90 -1.95 0.45
CA GLY A 42 -9.20 -1.97 1.72
C GLY A 42 -9.63 -0.85 2.66
N SER A 43 -8.77 -0.51 3.61
CA SER A 43 -8.95 0.60 4.53
C SER A 43 -7.65 1.37 4.71
N PHE A 44 -7.77 2.67 4.92
CA PHE A 44 -6.70 3.52 5.38
C PHE A 44 -6.91 3.79 6.87
N ASN A 45 -5.97 3.34 7.70
CA ASN A 45 -6.11 3.38 9.16
C ASN A 45 -5.02 4.27 9.77
N VAL A 46 -5.43 5.13 10.69
CA VAL A 46 -4.54 5.96 11.50
C VAL A 46 -4.69 5.56 12.96
N TYR A 47 -3.57 5.39 13.64
CA TYR A 47 -3.52 4.96 15.03
C TYR A 47 -2.86 6.03 15.90
N SER A 48 -3.38 6.19 17.11
CA SER A 48 -2.82 7.06 18.13
C SER A 48 -2.68 6.31 19.45
N ASP A 49 -1.75 6.72 20.28
CA ASP A 49 -1.60 6.23 21.66
C ASP A 49 -2.48 7.00 22.66
N ARG A 50 -3.13 8.08 22.22
CA ARG A 50 -4.08 8.89 23.01
C ARG A 50 -5.52 8.41 22.76
N GLY A 51 -6.36 8.40 23.79
CA GLY A 51 -7.74 7.91 23.72
C GLY A 51 -8.72 8.80 22.95
N GLU A 52 -8.52 10.12 23.00
CA GLU A 52 -9.35 11.13 22.34
C GLU A 52 -8.52 11.85 21.26
N ALA A 53 -7.96 11.06 20.34
CA ALA A 53 -7.01 11.56 19.35
C ALA A 53 -7.63 12.07 18.06
N PHE A 54 -8.91 11.77 17.83
CA PHE A 54 -9.61 12.08 16.59
C PHE A 54 -10.90 12.81 16.90
N ASP A 55 -11.16 13.87 16.15
CA ASP A 55 -12.39 14.63 16.18
C ASP A 55 -13.13 14.55 14.82
N PRO A 56 -14.36 15.10 14.70
CA PRO A 56 -15.10 15.08 13.44
C PRO A 56 -14.42 15.82 12.27
N PHE A 57 -13.50 16.75 12.58
CA PHE A 57 -12.70 17.42 11.55
C PHE A 57 -11.65 16.45 10.99
N ASP A 58 -11.02 15.63 11.83
CA ASP A 58 -10.10 14.57 11.38
C ASP A 58 -10.81 13.58 10.43
N GLU A 59 -12.03 13.17 10.75
CA GLU A 59 -12.83 12.31 9.85
C GLU A 59 -13.04 12.95 8.47
N THR A 60 -13.34 14.25 8.45
CA THR A 60 -13.55 14.99 7.21
C THR A 60 -12.24 15.17 6.44
N LEU A 61 -11.16 15.47 7.15
CA LEU A 61 -9.81 15.62 6.59
C LEU A 61 -9.36 14.31 5.93
N MET A 62 -9.68 13.17 6.54
CA MET A 62 -9.34 11.84 6.02
C MET A 62 -9.95 11.54 4.66
N ARG A 63 -11.00 12.26 4.23
CA ARG A 63 -11.55 12.14 2.86
C ARG A 63 -10.54 12.54 1.79
N LEU A 64 -9.66 13.51 2.05
CA LEU A 64 -8.67 13.98 1.08
C LEU A 64 -7.64 12.90 0.71
N PRO A 65 -6.85 12.34 1.66
CA PRO A 65 -5.88 11.31 1.32
C PRO A 65 -6.54 10.03 0.82
N THR A 66 -7.72 9.65 1.34
CA THR A 66 -8.41 8.43 0.92
C THR A 66 -8.97 8.54 -0.49
N THR A 67 -9.49 9.70 -0.89
CA THR A 67 -9.92 9.96 -2.29
C THR A 67 -8.72 9.90 -3.24
N ALA A 68 -7.59 10.50 -2.87
CA ALA A 68 -6.38 10.45 -3.68
C ALA A 68 -5.83 9.02 -3.80
N ALA A 69 -5.81 8.27 -2.70
CA ALA A 69 -5.39 6.87 -2.67
C ALA A 69 -6.31 5.99 -3.54
N ALA A 70 -7.64 6.16 -3.44
CA ALA A 70 -8.59 5.45 -4.29
C ALA A 70 -8.33 5.71 -5.78
N ALA A 71 -8.16 6.97 -6.18
CA ALA A 71 -7.84 7.33 -7.56
C ALA A 71 -6.50 6.73 -8.03
N ALA A 72 -5.47 6.71 -7.17
CA ALA A 72 -4.18 6.12 -7.48
C ALA A 72 -4.28 4.59 -7.67
N ILE A 73 -5.01 3.90 -6.80
CA ILE A 73 -5.26 2.46 -6.90
C ILE A 73 -6.04 2.14 -8.18
N SER A 74 -7.13 2.85 -8.47
CA SER A 74 -7.87 2.71 -9.73
C SER A 74 -7.00 2.92 -10.96
N LYS A 75 -6.08 3.89 -10.90
CA LYS A 75 -5.13 4.14 -12.00
C LYS A 75 -4.15 2.98 -12.14
N ALA A 76 -3.52 2.53 -11.05
CA ALA A 76 -2.56 1.44 -11.06
C ALA A 76 -3.17 0.14 -11.61
N ARG A 77 -4.37 -0.25 -11.15
CA ARG A 77 -5.08 -1.45 -11.64
C ARG A 77 -5.36 -1.38 -13.14
N ARG A 78 -5.78 -0.21 -13.65
CA ARG A 78 -5.99 -0.01 -15.09
C ARG A 78 -4.72 -0.18 -15.90
N TRP A 79 -3.59 0.38 -15.44
CA TRP A 79 -2.32 0.20 -16.12
C TRP A 79 -1.84 -1.25 -16.12
N GLN A 80 -2.03 -1.97 -15.01
CA GLN A 80 -1.71 -3.39 -14.93
C GLN A 80 -2.51 -4.22 -15.93
N ALA A 81 -3.82 -3.97 -16.05
CA ALA A 81 -4.68 -4.67 -17.01
C ALA A 81 -4.27 -4.43 -18.48
N VAL A 82 -3.88 -3.19 -18.81
CA VAL A 82 -3.34 -2.86 -20.14
C VAL A 82 -2.03 -3.60 -20.40
N GLY A 83 -1.13 -3.63 -19.42
CA GLY A 83 0.15 -4.35 -19.53
C GLY A 83 -0.04 -5.85 -19.74
N GLU A 84 -0.99 -6.47 -19.03
CA GLU A 84 -1.32 -7.88 -19.21
C GLU A 84 -1.87 -8.18 -20.61
N THR A 85 -2.69 -7.28 -21.15
CA THR A 85 -3.20 -7.39 -22.52
C THR A 85 -2.06 -7.34 -23.54
N ILE A 86 -1.13 -6.39 -23.39
CA ILE A 86 0.05 -6.29 -24.26
C ILE A 86 0.90 -7.55 -24.18
N ALA A 87 1.19 -8.05 -22.98
CA ALA A 87 1.95 -9.28 -22.79
C ALA A 87 1.29 -10.49 -23.47
N GLN A 88 -0.04 -10.62 -23.38
CA GLN A 88 -0.77 -11.67 -24.10
C GLN A 88 -0.64 -11.55 -25.62
N LEU A 89 -0.72 -10.32 -26.17
CA LEU A 89 -0.50 -10.10 -27.60
C LEU A 89 0.93 -10.48 -28.02
N GLU A 90 1.94 -10.12 -27.23
CA GLU A 90 3.34 -10.47 -27.50
C GLU A 90 3.56 -11.98 -27.54
N VAL A 91 2.96 -12.74 -26.61
CA VAL A 91 3.04 -14.21 -26.59
C VAL A 91 2.40 -14.80 -27.86
N VAL A 92 1.21 -14.34 -28.23
CA VAL A 92 0.49 -14.86 -29.40
C VAL A 92 1.23 -14.54 -30.70
N LEU A 93 1.79 -13.34 -30.83
CA LEU A 93 2.57 -12.96 -32.00
C LEU A 93 3.95 -13.64 -32.05
N GLY A 94 4.62 -13.80 -30.90
CA GLY A 94 5.91 -14.49 -30.79
C GLY A 94 5.83 -15.97 -31.18
N SER A 95 4.77 -16.68 -30.77
CA SER A 95 4.56 -18.09 -31.16
C SER A 95 4.40 -18.28 -32.67
N ARG A 96 3.88 -17.29 -33.41
CA ARG A 96 3.77 -17.36 -34.88
C ARG A 96 5.12 -17.23 -35.57
N ALA A 97 6.08 -16.51 -34.98
CA ALA A 97 7.42 -16.37 -35.54
C ALA A 97 8.24 -17.68 -35.41
N GLU A 98 8.03 -18.48 -34.37
CA GLU A 98 8.68 -19.80 -34.22
C GLU A 98 8.07 -20.86 -35.14
N ILE A 99 6.74 -20.84 -35.36
CA ILE A 99 6.06 -21.81 -36.24
C ILE A 99 6.48 -21.65 -37.69
N ASP A 100 6.78 -20.43 -38.15
CA ASP A 100 7.21 -20.20 -39.54
C ASP A 100 8.65 -20.68 -39.80
N GLN A 101 9.54 -20.63 -38.79
CA GLN A 101 10.90 -21.16 -38.94
C GLN A 101 10.95 -22.70 -38.94
N ALA A 102 9.99 -23.38 -38.31
CA ALA A 102 9.91 -24.85 -38.33
C ALA A 102 9.35 -25.43 -39.64
N LYS A 103 8.73 -24.61 -40.50
CA LYS A 103 8.23 -25.06 -41.82
C LYS A 103 9.25 -24.97 -42.96
N VAL A 104 10.42 -24.38 -42.72
CA VAL A 104 11.45 -24.13 -43.76
C VAL A 104 12.70 -25.02 -43.60
N CYS A 105 12.69 -25.99 -42.67
CA CYS A 105 13.67 -27.08 -42.62
C CYS A 105 13.05 -28.42 -43.02
#